data_AF-A0A8H5T197-F1
#
_entry.id   AF-A0A8H5T197-F1
#
_cell.length_a   1.000
_cell.length_b   1.000
_cell.length_c   1.000
_cell.angle_alpha   90.00
_cell.angle_beta   90.00
_cell.angle_gamma   90.00
#
_symmetry.space_group_name_H-M   'P 1'
#
loop_
_entity.id
_entity.type
_entity.pdbx_description
1 polymer ?
#
loop_
_entity_poly.entity_id
_entity_poly.type
_entity_poly.pdbx_seq_one_letter_code
_entity_poly.pdbx_strand_id
1 'polypeptide(L)'
;MAIDRLVTDPRLCAVLQISDQARDQAITLLNLGEQACSEGPTSVEAQAEIAKQQKLLFTTAAHLKGLHRNVCFSARETKAETAESRQEVDRLHLQLQNLYYEQRHLQGEITACESYDHKYQQLPLIPVEEFLAQHPEHQDDDENTLMVARIDHERAEREALEQQRQELLKRKQKLIADNKRRKDDLANLDNDLEKFIDVSLFNPSAMICDFRFGSFVLISFQAAKPIQKLFEKAP
;
A
#
# COMPACT_ATOMS: atom_id res chain seq x y z
N MET A 1 0.26 57.84 -34.56
CA MET A 1 1.48 57.48 -35.30
C MET A 1 2.30 56.35 -34.68
N ALA A 2 2.63 56.34 -33.37
CA ALA A 2 3.30 55.17 -32.75
C ALA A 2 2.33 54.07 -32.26
N ILE A 3 1.11 54.45 -31.88
CA ILE A 3 0.10 53.56 -31.29
C ILE A 3 -0.56 52.68 -32.35
N ASP A 4 -0.64 53.16 -33.60
CA ASP A 4 -1.26 52.45 -34.72
C ASP A 4 -0.54 51.15 -35.10
N ARG A 5 0.72 50.97 -34.63
CA ARG A 5 1.49 49.74 -34.84
C ARG A 5 1.30 48.69 -33.74
N LEU A 6 0.70 49.04 -32.60
CA LEU A 6 0.53 48.13 -31.46
C LEU A 6 -0.83 47.41 -31.46
N VAL A 7 -1.81 47.97 -32.16
CA VAL A 7 -3.18 47.46 -32.18
C VAL A 7 -3.41 46.69 -33.48
N THR A 8 -3.50 45.37 -33.38
CA THR A 8 -3.70 44.46 -34.54
C THR A 8 -5.17 44.14 -34.80
N ASP A 9 -6.04 44.29 -33.80
CA ASP A 9 -7.47 43.97 -33.93
C ASP A 9 -8.16 44.93 -34.91
N PRO A 10 -8.75 44.44 -36.02
CA PRO A 10 -9.43 45.26 -37.02
C PRO A 10 -10.52 46.18 -36.42
N ARG A 11 -11.23 45.72 -35.38
CA ARG A 11 -12.30 46.50 -34.73
C ARG A 11 -11.72 47.69 -33.96
N LEU A 12 -10.60 47.48 -33.28
CA LEU A 12 -9.90 48.54 -32.55
C LEU A 12 -9.19 49.51 -33.51
N CYS A 13 -8.64 49.01 -34.62
CA CYS A 13 -8.11 49.86 -35.69
C CYS A 13 -9.18 50.80 -36.27
N ALA A 14 -10.41 50.29 -36.51
CA ALA A 14 -11.51 51.12 -36.99
C ALA A 14 -11.91 52.22 -36.00
N VAL A 15 -11.95 51.91 -34.69
CA VAL A 15 -12.19 52.90 -33.62
C VAL A 15 -11.11 53.99 -33.64
N LEU A 16 -9.83 53.60 -33.75
CA LEU A 16 -8.72 54.54 -33.80
C LEU A 16 -8.81 55.46 -35.02
N GLN A 17 -9.03 54.90 -36.21
CA GLN A 17 -9.19 55.68 -37.45
C GLN A 17 -10.32 56.71 -37.36
N ILE A 18 -11.47 56.31 -36.81
CA ILE A 18 -12.62 57.21 -36.67
C ILE A 18 -12.38 58.24 -35.57
N SER A 19 -11.62 57.90 -34.53
CA SER A 19 -11.21 58.86 -33.50
C SER A 19 -10.24 59.91 -34.04
N ASP A 20 -9.30 59.51 -34.89
CA ASP A 20 -8.39 60.42 -35.59
C ASP A 20 -9.17 61.32 -36.54
N GLN A 21 -10.09 60.76 -37.33
CA GLN A 21 -10.97 61.53 -38.21
C GLN A 21 -11.82 62.55 -37.44
N ALA A 22 -12.38 62.17 -36.29
CA ALA A 22 -13.15 63.08 -35.44
C ALA A 22 -12.28 64.21 -34.86
N ARG A 23 -11.04 63.90 -34.48
CA ARG A 23 -10.06 64.89 -34.01
C ARG A 23 -9.71 65.88 -35.12
N ASP A 24 -9.41 65.39 -36.31
CA ASP A 24 -9.01 66.24 -37.44
C ASP A 24 -10.17 67.15 -37.89
N GLN A 25 -11.41 66.65 -37.85
CA GLN A 25 -12.63 67.45 -38.06
C GLN A 25 -12.81 68.51 -36.96
N ALA A 26 -12.54 68.19 -35.69
CA ALA A 26 -12.61 69.14 -34.59
C ALA A 26 -11.58 70.27 -34.74
N ILE A 27 -10.34 69.93 -35.10
CA ILE A 27 -9.27 70.90 -35.35
C ILE A 27 -9.64 71.81 -36.53
N THR A 28 -10.16 71.23 -37.62
CA THR A 28 -10.63 72.00 -38.78
C THR A 28 -11.73 72.99 -38.38
N LEU A 29 -12.67 72.57 -37.55
CA LEU A 29 -13.76 73.42 -37.07
C LEU A 29 -13.27 74.56 -36.17
N LEU A 30 -12.30 74.29 -35.29
CA LEU A 30 -11.65 75.31 -34.45
C LEU A 30 -10.96 76.38 -35.32
N ASN A 31 -10.18 75.96 -36.32
CA ASN A 31 -9.49 76.86 -37.24
C ASN A 31 -10.48 77.76 -38.02
N LEU A 32 -11.61 77.21 -38.49
CA LEU A 32 -12.67 77.97 -39.15
C LEU A 32 -13.34 78.97 -38.20
N GLY A 33 -13.51 78.61 -36.92
CA GLY A 33 -14.03 79.49 -35.89
C GLY A 33 -13.09 80.67 -35.59
N GLU A 34 -11.79 80.41 -35.49
CA GLU A 34 -10.77 81.44 -35.28
C GLU A 34 -10.68 82.44 -36.45
N GLN A 35 -10.79 81.96 -37.69
CA GLN A 35 -10.85 82.79 -38.89
C GLN A 35 -12.11 83.66 -38.93
N ALA A 36 -13.28 83.09 -38.60
CA ALA A 36 -14.54 83.84 -38.54
C ALA A 36 -14.56 84.94 -37.46
N CYS A 37 -13.78 84.80 -36.38
CA CYS A 37 -13.60 85.84 -35.36
C CYS A 37 -12.70 87.00 -35.81
N SER A 38 -11.81 86.77 -36.79
CA SER A 38 -10.80 87.75 -37.22
C SER A 38 -11.28 88.69 -38.35
N GLU A 39 -12.30 88.30 -39.13
CA GLU A 39 -12.69 89.00 -40.36
C GLU A 39 -13.94 89.93 -40.29
N GLY A 40 -14.52 90.20 -39.12
CA GLY A 40 -15.75 91.03 -39.04
C GLY A 40 -16.99 90.31 -39.61
N PRO A 41 -18.14 90.99 -39.85
CA PRO A 41 -19.46 90.36 -39.93
C PRO A 41 -19.47 89.18 -40.91
N THR A 42 -19.63 87.97 -40.34
CA THR A 42 -19.46 86.68 -41.01
C THR A 42 -20.27 86.61 -42.31
N SER A 43 -19.60 86.41 -43.44
CA SER A 43 -20.25 86.04 -44.70
C SER A 43 -21.17 84.84 -44.48
N VAL A 44 -22.35 84.85 -45.10
CA VAL A 44 -23.34 83.75 -45.06
C VAL A 44 -22.69 82.41 -45.47
N GLU A 45 -21.70 82.46 -46.35
CA GLU A 45 -20.92 81.30 -46.80
C GLU A 45 -20.02 80.71 -45.70
N ALA A 46 -19.42 81.54 -44.85
CA ALA A 46 -18.59 81.09 -43.73
C ALA A 46 -19.44 80.38 -42.65
N GLN A 47 -20.64 80.90 -42.37
CA GLN A 47 -21.58 80.26 -41.46
C GLN A 47 -22.07 78.91 -42.00
N ALA A 48 -22.30 78.80 -43.31
CA ALA A 48 -22.72 77.55 -43.95
C ALA A 48 -21.63 76.46 -43.87
N GLU A 49 -20.35 76.81 -44.06
CA GLU A 49 -19.24 75.85 -43.96
C GLU A 49 -19.02 75.39 -42.50
N ILE A 50 -19.16 76.28 -41.51
CA ILE A 50 -19.10 75.91 -40.08
C ILE A 50 -20.22 74.93 -39.73
N ALA A 51 -21.46 75.19 -40.15
CA ALA A 51 -22.60 74.32 -39.89
C ALA A 51 -22.43 72.92 -40.51
N LYS A 52 -21.84 72.86 -41.71
CA LYS A 52 -21.51 71.61 -42.41
C LYS A 52 -20.45 70.80 -41.66
N GLN A 53 -19.36 71.44 -41.21
CA GLN A 53 -18.32 70.77 -40.41
C GLN A 53 -18.85 70.31 -39.05
N GLN A 54 -19.74 71.09 -38.42
CA GLN A 54 -20.44 70.68 -37.19
C GLN A 54 -21.25 69.39 -37.39
N LYS A 55 -22.04 69.32 -38.47
CA LYS A 55 -22.86 68.14 -38.80
C LYS A 55 -21.98 66.91 -39.05
N LEU A 56 -20.85 67.09 -39.74
CA LEU A 56 -19.89 66.03 -40.01
C LEU A 56 -19.30 65.48 -38.70
N LEU A 57 -18.83 66.38 -37.82
CA LEU A 57 -18.30 66.02 -36.50
C LEU A 57 -19.33 65.26 -35.65
N PHE A 58 -20.58 65.73 -35.58
CA PHE A 58 -21.62 65.04 -34.82
C PHE A 58 -21.89 63.62 -35.34
N THR A 59 -21.83 63.44 -36.66
CA THR A 59 -22.02 62.12 -37.30
C THR A 59 -20.86 61.19 -36.95
N THR A 60 -19.61 61.65 -37.08
CA THR A 60 -18.42 60.87 -36.73
C THR A 60 -18.38 60.53 -35.23
N ALA A 61 -18.76 61.48 -34.36
CA ALA A 61 -18.82 61.27 -32.92
C ALA A 61 -19.92 60.26 -32.51
N ALA A 62 -21.07 60.27 -33.18
CA ALA A 62 -22.10 59.25 -32.98
C ALA A 62 -21.61 57.86 -33.41
N HIS A 63 -20.91 57.78 -34.54
CA HIS A 63 -20.32 56.54 -35.02
C HIS A 63 -19.26 55.99 -34.04
N LEU A 64 -18.36 56.85 -33.54
CA LEU A 64 -17.36 56.48 -32.54
C LEU A 64 -17.98 55.91 -31.27
N LYS A 65 -19.06 56.53 -30.77
CA LYS A 65 -19.81 56.03 -29.60
C LYS A 65 -20.42 54.65 -29.85
N GLY A 66 -20.91 54.40 -31.07
CA GLY A 66 -21.41 53.09 -31.48
C GLY A 66 -20.32 52.03 -31.46
N LEU A 67 -19.17 52.31 -32.08
CA LEU A 67 -18.05 51.37 -32.09
C LEU A 67 -17.47 51.11 -30.70
N HIS A 68 -17.36 52.13 -29.85
CA HIS A 68 -16.94 51.97 -28.46
C HIS A 68 -17.84 51.00 -27.71
N ARG A 69 -19.16 51.12 -27.85
CA ARG A 69 -20.11 50.17 -27.24
C ARG A 69 -19.89 48.75 -27.75
N ASN A 70 -19.72 48.58 -29.06
CA ASN A 70 -19.48 47.26 -29.66
C ASN A 70 -18.20 46.60 -29.14
N VAL A 71 -17.12 47.35 -28.99
CA VAL A 71 -15.87 46.86 -28.38
C VAL A 71 -16.08 46.46 -26.92
N CYS A 72 -16.82 47.26 -26.14
CA CYS A 72 -17.15 46.89 -24.76
C CYS A 72 -17.97 45.60 -24.67
N PHE A 73 -18.92 45.37 -25.60
CA PHE A 73 -19.69 44.14 -25.66
C PHE A 73 -18.81 42.94 -26.01
N SER A 74 -18.00 43.05 -27.07
CA SER A 74 -17.07 41.99 -27.47
C SER A 74 -16.10 41.63 -26.35
N ALA A 75 -15.57 42.61 -25.61
CA ALA A 75 -14.68 42.35 -24.48
C ALA A 75 -15.38 41.64 -23.31
N ARG A 76 -16.69 41.86 -23.11
CA ARG A 76 -17.48 41.14 -22.11
C ARG A 76 -17.79 39.71 -22.56
N GLU A 77 -18.10 39.52 -23.83
CA GLU A 77 -18.35 38.22 -24.45
C GLU A 77 -17.11 37.33 -24.32
N THR A 78 -15.94 37.80 -24.75
CA THR A 78 -14.68 37.03 -24.62
C THR A 78 -14.35 36.71 -23.15
N LYS A 79 -14.66 37.60 -22.20
CA LYS A 79 -14.50 37.32 -20.76
C LYS A 79 -15.45 36.23 -20.28
N ALA A 80 -16.68 36.19 -20.79
CA ALA A 80 -17.64 35.15 -20.45
C ALA A 80 -17.20 33.80 -21.02
N GLU A 81 -16.83 33.75 -22.31
CA GLU A 81 -16.36 32.53 -22.99
C GLU A 81 -15.11 31.94 -22.31
N THR A 82 -14.15 32.79 -21.96
CA THR A 82 -12.93 32.35 -21.25
C THR A 82 -13.22 31.89 -19.83
N ALA A 83 -14.20 32.50 -19.14
CA ALA A 83 -14.63 32.06 -17.82
C ALA A 83 -15.34 30.70 -17.87
N GLU A 84 -16.20 30.46 -18.86
CA GLU A 84 -16.87 29.17 -19.09
C GLU A 84 -15.86 28.07 -19.40
N SER A 85 -14.94 28.33 -20.33
CA SER A 85 -13.87 27.38 -20.67
C SER A 85 -13.00 27.05 -19.45
N ARG A 86 -12.71 28.04 -18.60
CA ARG A 86 -11.97 27.82 -17.36
C ARG A 86 -12.77 26.95 -16.37
N GLN A 87 -14.06 27.19 -16.21
CA GLN A 87 -14.91 26.37 -15.33
C GLN A 87 -14.97 24.92 -15.79
N GLU A 88 -14.99 24.68 -17.10
CA GLU A 88 -14.93 23.33 -17.64
C GLU A 88 -13.59 22.64 -17.30
N VAL A 89 -12.47 23.33 -17.47
CA VAL A 89 -11.15 22.81 -17.07
C VAL A 89 -11.10 22.48 -15.59
N ASP A 90 -11.63 23.36 -14.72
CA ASP A 90 -11.66 23.14 -13.27
C ASP A 90 -12.52 21.90 -12.92
N ARG A 91 -13.66 21.70 -13.61
CA ARG A 91 -14.50 20.51 -13.46
C ARG A 91 -13.77 19.23 -13.86
N LEU A 92 -13.10 19.23 -15.02
CA LEU A 92 -12.33 18.08 -15.50
C LEU A 92 -11.15 17.78 -14.58
N HIS A 93 -10.50 18.81 -14.03
CA HIS A 93 -9.41 18.64 -13.08
C HIS A 93 -9.88 17.94 -11.80
N LEU A 94 -11.06 18.29 -11.28
CA LEU A 94 -11.65 17.60 -10.14
C LEU A 94 -11.96 16.13 -10.45
N GLN A 95 -12.50 15.84 -11.63
CA GLN A 95 -12.75 14.46 -12.07
C GLN A 95 -11.45 13.65 -12.15
N LEU A 96 -10.38 14.25 -12.68
CA LEU A 96 -9.07 13.62 -12.74
C LEU A 96 -8.51 13.32 -11.33
N GLN A 97 -8.68 14.24 -10.38
CA GLN A 97 -8.27 14.00 -8.99
C GLN A 97 -9.01 12.83 -8.35
N ASN A 98 -10.32 12.69 -8.61
CA ASN A 98 -11.09 11.54 -8.14
C ASN A 98 -10.53 10.22 -8.70
N LEU A 99 -10.22 10.17 -9.99
CA LEU A 99 -9.62 8.99 -10.61
C LEU A 99 -8.24 8.64 -10.03
N TYR A 100 -7.40 9.64 -9.74
CA TYR A 100 -6.12 9.41 -9.08
C TYR A 100 -6.28 8.83 -7.67
N TYR A 101 -7.30 9.28 -6.93
CA TYR A 101 -7.61 8.74 -5.62
C TYR A 101 -8.04 7.27 -5.73
N GLU A 102 -8.96 6.96 -6.64
CA GLU A 102 -9.40 5.58 -6.91
C GLU A 102 -8.23 4.68 -7.31
N GLN A 103 -7.38 5.14 -8.24
CA GLN A 103 -6.19 4.40 -8.66
C GLN A 103 -5.28 4.08 -7.48
N ARG A 104 -4.97 5.08 -6.65
CA ARG A 104 -4.09 4.90 -5.49
C ARG A 104 -4.71 3.96 -4.46
N HIS A 105 -6.03 4.03 -4.26
CA HIS A 105 -6.74 3.15 -3.36
C HIS A 105 -6.66 1.70 -3.83
N LEU A 106 -6.97 1.43 -5.10
CA LEU A 106 -6.89 0.09 -5.69
C LEU A 106 -5.46 -0.46 -5.68
N GLN A 107 -4.45 0.36 -5.98
CA GLN A 107 -3.04 -0.04 -5.87
C GLN A 107 -2.67 -0.43 -4.44
N GLY A 108 -3.20 0.28 -3.45
CA GLY A 108 -3.02 -0.06 -2.04
C GLY A 108 -3.66 -1.41 -1.69
N GLU A 109 -4.88 -1.67 -2.17
CA GLU A 109 -5.55 -2.96 -1.98
C GLU A 109 -4.81 -4.11 -2.66
N ILE A 110 -4.35 -3.93 -3.90
CA ILE A 110 -3.55 -4.92 -4.62
C ILE A 110 -2.27 -5.23 -3.83
N THR A 111 -1.55 -4.20 -3.39
CA THR A 111 -0.32 -4.39 -2.58
C THR A 111 -0.62 -5.14 -1.29
N ALA A 112 -1.75 -4.84 -0.64
CA ALA A 112 -2.17 -5.54 0.58
C ALA A 112 -2.44 -7.03 0.30
N CYS A 113 -3.15 -7.34 -0.78
CA CYS A 113 -3.42 -8.70 -1.23
C CYS A 113 -2.13 -9.45 -1.62
N GLU A 114 -1.21 -8.81 -2.32
CA GLU A 114 0.07 -9.39 -2.73
C GLU A 114 1.02 -9.62 -1.55
N SER A 115 0.97 -8.75 -0.54
CA SER A 115 1.75 -8.88 0.69
C SER A 115 1.22 -9.91 1.68
N TYR A 116 0.12 -10.60 1.34
CA TYR A 116 -0.48 -11.58 2.22
C TYR A 116 0.48 -12.76 2.43
N ASP A 117 0.93 -12.94 3.68
CA ASP A 117 1.84 -14.02 4.05
C ASP A 117 1.09 -15.37 4.05
N HIS A 118 1.37 -16.17 3.03
CA HIS A 118 0.80 -17.49 2.89
C HIS A 118 1.55 -18.50 3.76
N LYS A 119 0.92 -18.94 4.86
CA LYS A 119 1.52 -19.90 5.82
C LYS A 119 2.11 -21.15 5.18
N TYR A 120 1.55 -21.65 4.08
CA TYR A 120 2.04 -22.85 3.40
C TYR A 120 3.47 -22.68 2.85
N GLN A 121 3.90 -21.46 2.54
CA GLN A 121 5.27 -21.17 2.05
C GLN A 121 6.33 -21.33 3.14
N GLN A 122 5.92 -21.32 4.42
CA GLN A 122 6.81 -21.50 5.57
C GLN A 122 6.95 -22.98 5.98
N LEU A 123 6.19 -23.89 5.35
CA LEU A 123 6.29 -25.32 5.67
C LEU A 123 7.59 -25.90 5.10
N PRO A 124 8.35 -26.67 5.88
CA PRO A 124 9.53 -27.38 5.39
C PRO A 124 9.07 -28.58 4.55
N LEU A 125 8.73 -28.34 3.28
CA LEU A 125 8.35 -29.35 2.32
C LEU A 125 9.60 -29.99 1.68
N ILE A 126 9.48 -31.26 1.32
CA ILE A 126 10.48 -31.99 0.54
C ILE A 126 10.67 -31.28 -0.82
N PRO A 127 11.90 -31.16 -1.37
CA PRO A 127 12.14 -30.61 -2.69
C PRO A 127 11.30 -31.28 -3.78
N VAL A 128 10.93 -30.52 -4.82
CA VAL A 128 10.06 -31.01 -5.91
C VAL A 128 10.64 -32.25 -6.60
N GLU A 129 11.94 -32.28 -6.84
CA GLU A 129 12.63 -33.40 -7.50
C GLU A 129 12.51 -34.69 -6.70
N GLU A 130 12.69 -34.62 -5.38
CA GLU A 130 12.58 -35.75 -4.47
C GLU A 130 11.13 -36.22 -4.32
N PHE A 131 10.17 -35.29 -4.36
CA PHE A 131 8.75 -35.63 -4.34
C PHE A 131 8.32 -36.35 -5.63
N LEU A 132 8.69 -35.83 -6.80
CA LEU A 132 8.35 -36.45 -8.09
C LEU A 132 9.04 -37.81 -8.29
N ALA A 133 10.22 -38.02 -7.69
CA ALA A 133 10.87 -39.33 -7.69
C ALA A 133 10.07 -40.38 -6.90
N GLN A 134 9.36 -39.97 -5.85
CA GLN A 134 8.52 -40.85 -5.02
C GLN A 134 7.09 -40.97 -5.58
N HIS A 135 6.60 -39.91 -6.22
CA HIS A 135 5.26 -39.77 -6.77
C HIS A 135 5.31 -39.34 -8.26
N PRO A 136 5.69 -40.24 -9.17
CA PRO A 136 5.78 -39.94 -10.59
C PRO A 136 4.40 -39.62 -11.22
N GLU A 137 3.30 -39.99 -10.56
CA GLU A 137 1.93 -39.69 -11.00
C GLU A 137 1.62 -38.18 -11.11
N HIS A 138 2.36 -37.33 -10.39
CA HIS A 138 2.16 -35.88 -10.35
C HIS A 138 3.09 -35.09 -11.29
N GLN A 139 3.79 -35.77 -12.20
CA GLN A 139 4.78 -35.15 -13.08
C GLN A 139 4.17 -34.17 -14.10
N ASP A 140 2.95 -34.44 -14.56
CA ASP A 140 2.23 -33.62 -15.55
C ASP A 140 1.22 -32.65 -14.92
N ASP A 141 1.18 -32.57 -13.58
CA ASP A 141 0.22 -31.73 -12.86
C ASP A 141 0.62 -30.24 -12.90
N ASP A 142 -0.40 -29.38 -12.86
CA ASP A 142 -0.23 -27.93 -12.70
C ASP A 142 0.46 -27.59 -11.37
N GLU A 143 1.20 -26.47 -11.32
CA GLU A 143 2.00 -26.07 -10.16
C GLU A 143 1.18 -26.03 -8.86
N ASN A 144 -0.06 -25.54 -8.92
CA ASN A 144 -0.93 -25.47 -7.76
C ASN A 144 -1.39 -26.87 -7.31
N THR A 145 -1.76 -27.73 -8.27
CA THR A 145 -2.14 -29.13 -8.00
C THR A 145 -0.98 -29.90 -7.37
N LEU A 146 0.23 -29.74 -7.92
CA LEU A 146 1.46 -30.32 -7.39
C LEU A 146 1.77 -29.81 -5.98
N MET A 147 1.58 -28.52 -5.71
CA MET A 147 1.77 -27.95 -4.37
C MET A 147 0.78 -28.55 -3.35
N VAL A 148 -0.50 -28.71 -3.72
CA VAL A 148 -1.50 -29.35 -2.85
C VAL A 148 -1.12 -30.80 -2.54
N ALA A 149 -0.75 -31.58 -3.56
CA ALA A 149 -0.33 -32.96 -3.39
C ALA A 149 0.90 -33.08 -2.46
N ARG A 150 1.87 -32.17 -2.59
CA ARG A 150 3.05 -32.12 -1.71
C ARG A 150 2.69 -31.80 -0.26
N ILE A 151 1.76 -30.88 -0.02
CA ILE A 151 1.29 -30.55 1.33
C ILE A 151 0.54 -31.73 1.95
N ASP A 152 -0.29 -32.42 1.17
CA ASP A 152 -1.04 -33.59 1.65
C ASP A 152 -0.12 -34.76 1.99
N HIS A 153 0.94 -34.97 1.21
CA HIS A 153 1.99 -35.95 1.52
C HIS A 153 2.68 -35.64 2.86
N GLU A 154 3.19 -34.42 3.04
CA GLU A 154 3.85 -34.00 4.29
C GLU A 154 2.90 -34.15 5.49
N ARG A 155 1.62 -33.83 5.30
CA ARG A 155 0.59 -34.01 6.33
C ARG A 155 0.46 -35.49 6.70
N ALA A 156 0.35 -36.38 5.72
CA ALA A 156 0.23 -37.82 5.96
C ALA A 156 1.46 -38.40 6.67
N GLU A 157 2.66 -37.97 6.29
CA GLU A 157 3.90 -38.38 6.95
C GLU A 157 3.95 -37.93 8.41
N ARG A 158 3.60 -36.68 8.70
CA ARG A 158 3.56 -36.16 10.08
C ARG A 158 2.53 -36.88 10.94
N GLU A 159 1.36 -37.20 10.38
CA GLU A 159 0.34 -37.97 11.07
C GLU A 159 0.84 -39.39 11.39
N ALA A 160 1.50 -40.05 10.46
CA ALA A 160 2.10 -41.36 10.68
C ALA A 160 3.21 -41.33 11.76
N LEU A 161 4.08 -40.31 11.73
CA LEU A 161 5.15 -40.13 12.73
C LEU A 161 4.58 -39.88 14.13
N GLU A 162 3.53 -39.07 14.25
CA GLU A 162 2.88 -38.81 15.54
C GLU A 162 2.16 -40.06 16.07
N GLN A 163 1.53 -40.87 15.20
CA GLN A 163 0.96 -42.16 15.60
C GLN A 163 2.04 -43.11 16.12
N GLN A 164 3.17 -43.26 15.41
CA GLN A 164 4.29 -44.07 15.86
C GLN A 164 4.87 -43.58 17.19
N ARG A 165 5.01 -42.26 17.34
CA ARG A 165 5.44 -41.65 18.61
C ARG A 165 4.50 -42.04 19.74
N GLN A 166 3.19 -41.94 19.55
CA GLN A 166 2.20 -42.30 20.56
C GLN A 166 2.25 -43.79 20.92
N GLU A 167 2.42 -44.67 19.93
CA GLU A 167 2.61 -46.10 20.18
C GLU A 167 3.87 -46.39 20.99
N LEU A 168 5.00 -45.79 20.62
CA LEU A 168 6.27 -45.94 21.33
C LEU A 168 6.18 -45.40 22.76
N LEU A 169 5.48 -44.28 22.97
CA LEU A 169 5.21 -43.75 24.30
C LEU A 169 4.39 -44.71 25.15
N LYS A 170 3.34 -45.33 24.59
CA LYS A 170 2.54 -46.35 25.28
C LYS A 170 3.40 -47.57 25.64
N ARG A 171 4.23 -48.06 24.71
CA ARG A 171 5.15 -49.18 24.95
C ARG A 171 6.17 -48.86 26.04
N LYS A 172 6.74 -47.65 26.01
CA LYS A 172 7.66 -47.15 27.05
C LYS A 172 6.99 -47.12 28.42
N GLN A 173 5.78 -46.57 28.53
CA GLN A 173 5.03 -46.54 29.79
C GLN A 173 4.73 -47.95 30.31
N LYS A 174 4.34 -48.87 29.43
CA LYS A 174 4.12 -50.28 29.78
C LYS A 174 5.40 -50.93 30.34
N LEU A 175 6.54 -50.76 29.67
CA LEU A 175 7.82 -51.30 30.15
C LEU A 175 8.28 -50.67 31.47
N ILE A 176 8.00 -49.38 31.70
CA ILE A 176 8.29 -48.73 32.99
C ILE A 176 7.44 -49.35 34.10
N ALA A 177 6.14 -49.56 33.86
CA ALA A 177 5.25 -50.22 34.81
C ALA A 177 5.68 -51.67 35.09
N ASP A 178 6.03 -52.44 34.05
CA ASP A 178 6.51 -53.82 34.20
C ASP A 178 7.83 -53.88 34.98
N ASN A 179 8.77 -52.97 34.72
CA ASN A 179 10.02 -52.87 35.48
C ASN A 179 9.76 -52.48 36.94
N LYS A 180 8.83 -51.56 37.20
CA LYS A 180 8.44 -51.20 38.57
C LYS A 180 7.85 -52.40 39.30
N ARG A 181 6.92 -53.11 38.67
CA ARG A 181 6.33 -54.34 39.22
C ARG A 181 7.40 -55.38 39.55
N ARG A 182 8.33 -55.66 38.63
CA ARG A 182 9.44 -56.61 38.89
C ARG A 182 10.35 -56.17 40.02
N LYS A 183 10.61 -54.86 40.17
CA LYS A 183 11.36 -54.33 41.31
C LYS A 183 10.62 -54.51 42.63
N ASP A 184 9.30 -54.26 42.63
CA ASP A 184 8.46 -54.47 43.80
C ASP A 184 8.38 -55.98 44.16
N ASP A 185 8.29 -56.86 43.16
CA ASP A 185 8.33 -58.32 43.34
C ASP A 185 9.67 -58.81 43.91
N LEU A 186 10.80 -58.27 43.43
CA LEU A 186 12.14 -58.58 43.97
C LEU A 186 12.28 -58.10 45.42
N ALA A 187 11.80 -56.89 45.73
CA ALA A 187 11.82 -56.37 47.10
C ALA A 187 10.97 -57.25 48.04
N ASN A 188 9.85 -57.79 47.57
CA ASN A 188 9.05 -58.74 48.34
C ASN A 188 9.77 -60.07 48.58
N LEU A 189 10.45 -60.62 47.56
CA LEU A 189 11.27 -61.82 47.71
C LEU A 189 12.43 -61.61 48.69
N ASP A 190 13.11 -60.45 48.62
CA ASP A 190 14.16 -60.08 49.58
C ASP A 190 13.61 -60.07 51.02
N ASN A 191 12.44 -59.45 51.24
CA ASN A 191 11.78 -59.45 52.55
C ASN A 191 11.39 -60.87 53.01
N ASP A 192 10.96 -61.75 52.12
CA ASP A 192 10.60 -63.13 52.48
C ASP A 192 11.85 -63.98 52.78
N LEU A 193 12.96 -63.77 52.07
CA LEU A 193 14.25 -64.39 52.39
C LEU A 193 14.77 -63.94 53.75
N GLU A 194 14.65 -62.65 54.09
CA GLU A 194 15.00 -62.14 55.43
C GLU A 194 14.20 -62.88 56.51
N LYS A 195 12.88 -63.03 56.34
CA LYS A 195 12.04 -63.82 57.24
C LYS A 195 12.44 -65.30 57.30
N PHE A 196 12.78 -65.93 56.17
CA PHE A 196 13.24 -67.32 56.15
C PHE A 196 14.57 -67.49 56.89
N ILE A 197 15.51 -66.57 56.72
CA ILE A 197 16.77 -66.55 57.45
C ILE A 197 16.48 -66.41 58.95
N ASP A 198 15.65 -65.46 59.35
CA ASP A 198 15.26 -65.28 60.75
C ASP A 198 14.62 -66.53 61.36
N VAL A 199 13.71 -67.20 60.63
CA VAL A 199 13.09 -68.46 61.06
C VAL A 199 14.10 -69.61 61.15
N SER A 200 15.07 -69.67 60.23
CA SER A 200 16.15 -70.67 60.26
C SER A 200 17.16 -70.41 61.39
N LEU A 201 17.35 -69.15 61.79
CA LEU A 201 18.14 -68.75 62.96
C LEU A 201 17.37 -68.95 64.29
N PHE A 202 16.05 -69.18 64.25
CA PHE A 202 15.19 -69.35 65.42
C PHE A 202 14.69 -70.79 65.67
N ASN A 203 15.26 -71.80 65.00
CA ASN A 203 14.99 -73.22 65.29
C ASN A 203 16.18 -73.84 66.06
N PRO A 204 16.02 -74.26 67.33
CA PRO A 204 17.13 -74.66 68.18
C PRO A 204 17.48 -76.13 67.96
N SER A 205 18.30 -76.43 66.96
CA SER A 205 19.13 -77.63 67.00
C SER A 205 20.37 -77.50 66.12
N ALA A 206 21.50 -77.87 66.71
CA ALA A 206 22.86 -77.91 66.16
C ALA A 206 23.71 -76.62 66.30
N MET A 207 24.56 -76.65 67.33
CA MET A 207 25.91 -76.08 67.44
C MET A 207 26.54 -75.62 66.12
N ILE A 208 27.17 -74.43 66.15
CA ILE A 208 28.55 -74.08 65.75
C ILE A 208 28.72 -72.60 66.17
N CYS A 209 29.23 -72.30 67.37
CA CYS A 209 30.63 -71.96 67.67
C CYS A 209 31.31 -71.00 66.68
N ASP A 210 31.54 -69.76 67.16
CA ASP A 210 32.65 -68.85 66.90
C ASP A 210 33.35 -68.87 65.53
N PHE A 211 33.31 -67.73 64.81
CA PHE A 211 34.48 -67.27 64.07
C PHE A 211 34.55 -65.74 63.89
N ARG A 212 35.57 -65.16 64.54
CA ARG A 212 36.18 -63.84 64.27
C ARG A 212 36.60 -63.72 62.80
N PHE A 213 36.52 -62.52 62.21
CA PHE A 213 37.54 -61.85 61.38
C PHE A 213 36.89 -60.51 60.91
N GLY A 214 37.46 -59.32 61.09
CA GLY A 214 38.84 -58.94 60.80
C GLY A 214 38.87 -58.25 59.42
N SER A 215 39.04 -56.94 59.42
CA SER A 215 39.16 -56.00 58.29
C SER A 215 39.65 -56.59 56.95
N PHE A 216 38.97 -56.20 55.86
CA PHE A 216 39.62 -56.04 54.56
C PHE A 216 39.09 -54.79 53.83
N VAL A 217 40.02 -54.19 53.11
CA VAL A 217 40.11 -52.79 52.70
C VAL A 217 39.81 -52.65 51.21
N LEU A 218 39.22 -51.51 50.82
CA LEU A 218 39.11 -50.89 49.49
C LEU A 218 38.38 -51.67 48.37
N ILE A 219 37.46 -50.98 47.69
CA ILE A 219 37.68 -50.49 46.31
C ILE A 219 36.59 -49.46 45.98
N SER A 220 37.06 -48.29 45.58
CA SER A 220 36.32 -47.16 45.05
C SER A 220 35.49 -47.57 43.81
N PHE A 221 34.21 -47.19 43.76
CA PHE A 221 33.53 -46.97 42.48
C PHE A 221 32.64 -45.73 42.58
N GLN A 222 33.21 -44.63 42.13
CA GLN A 222 32.54 -43.38 41.87
C GLN A 222 32.23 -43.32 40.38
N ALA A 223 31.01 -43.67 39.96
CA ALA A 223 30.42 -43.24 38.69
C ALA A 223 28.98 -43.76 38.55
N ALA A 224 28.01 -42.85 38.58
CA ALA A 224 26.82 -42.80 37.71
C ALA A 224 25.73 -41.95 38.39
N LYS A 225 25.81 -40.63 38.21
CA LYS A 225 24.63 -39.77 38.33
C LYS A 225 23.68 -40.15 37.19
N PRO A 226 22.40 -40.48 37.44
CA PRO A 226 21.49 -40.84 36.36
C PRO A 226 21.13 -39.62 35.53
N ILE A 227 21.16 -39.86 34.22
CA ILE A 227 20.70 -39.05 33.11
C ILE A 227 19.20 -38.75 33.31
N GLN A 228 18.88 -37.71 34.08
CA GLN A 228 17.53 -37.14 34.20
C GLN A 228 17.46 -35.67 33.78
N LYS A 229 18.58 -35.06 33.37
CA LYS A 229 18.63 -33.65 32.94
C LYS A 229 18.76 -33.43 31.43
N LEU A 230 18.37 -34.40 30.61
CA LEU A 230 18.35 -34.24 29.14
C LEU A 230 16.94 -34.25 28.51
N PHE A 231 15.87 -34.21 29.31
CA PHE A 231 14.49 -34.29 28.78
C PHE A 231 13.52 -33.21 29.29
N GLU A 232 14.03 -32.09 29.84
CA GLU A 232 13.19 -30.96 30.28
C GLU A 232 13.37 -29.68 29.46
N LYS A 233 14.07 -29.72 28.32
CA LYS A 233 14.08 -28.60 27.36
C LYS A 233 14.01 -29.11 25.93
N ALA A 234 12.78 -29.29 25.47
CA ALA A 234 12.41 -29.01 24.09
C ALA A 234 11.05 -28.28 24.15
N PRO A 235 10.89 -27.13 23.45
CA PRO A 235 9.59 -26.47 23.33
C PRO A 235 8.56 -27.36 22.63
#